data_AF-A0A2V6WTC8-F1
#
_entry.id   AF-A0A2V6WTC8-F1
#
_cell.length_a   1.000
_cell.length_b   1.000
_cell.length_c   1.000
_cell.angle_alpha   90.00
_cell.angle_beta   90.00
_cell.angle_gamma   90.00
#
_symmetry.space_group_name_H-M   'P 1'
#
loop_
_entity.id
_entity.type
_entity.pdbx_description
1 polymer ?
#
loop_
_entity_poly.entity_id
_entity_poly.type
_entity_poly.pdbx_seq_one_letter_code
_entity_poly.pdbx_strand_id
1 'polypeptide(L)'
;MTHDPHFGTSLRRDPSQPGGLAARIDAQLRERLEEAVDFVCLDVLVQRRRALALPPPSADSPRDREEFLRSVRTFLERMKAELLPDLGAEPRAKVAAAEATPGDEDARLLGVHVVLARELPDYWQRFETGRIVYAKHLESGGESRGLLGRLFGRG
;
A
#
# COMPACT_ATOMS: atom_id res chain seq x y z
N MET A 1 12.64 -32.72 -20.77
CA MET A 1 11.59 -31.94 -20.06
C MET A 1 12.14 -30.55 -19.82
N THR A 2 11.79 -29.63 -20.70
CA THR A 2 12.18 -28.22 -20.62
C THR A 2 11.33 -27.55 -19.54
N HIS A 3 12.00 -26.97 -18.57
CA HIS A 3 11.41 -26.17 -17.51
C HIS A 3 11.07 -24.80 -18.10
N ASP A 4 9.80 -24.51 -18.36
CA ASP A 4 9.35 -23.16 -18.70
C ASP A 4 9.25 -22.34 -17.40
N PRO A 5 10.04 -21.26 -17.23
CA PRO A 5 9.78 -20.31 -16.17
C PRO A 5 8.59 -19.46 -16.61
N HIS A 6 7.47 -19.58 -15.91
CA HIS A 6 6.29 -18.72 -16.10
C HIS A 6 6.62 -17.26 -15.74
N PHE A 7 7.24 -16.52 -16.66
CA PHE A 7 7.17 -15.06 -16.73
C PHE A 7 5.85 -14.68 -17.42
N GLY A 8 4.74 -14.96 -16.76
CA GLY A 8 3.39 -14.63 -17.20
C GLY A 8 3.08 -13.14 -17.02
N THR A 9 3.78 -12.26 -17.74
CA THR A 9 3.33 -10.89 -18.08
C THR A 9 4.34 -10.34 -19.09
N SER A 10 4.24 -10.86 -20.30
CA SER A 10 5.10 -10.51 -21.40
C SER A 10 5.07 -9.00 -21.66
N LEU A 11 6.17 -8.30 -21.36
CA LEU A 11 6.45 -6.93 -21.83
C LEU A 11 6.56 -6.86 -23.37
N ARG A 12 6.42 -7.98 -24.09
CA ARG A 12 6.42 -7.98 -25.56
C ARG A 12 5.27 -7.13 -26.08
N ARG A 13 5.51 -6.52 -27.24
CA ARG A 13 4.54 -5.73 -27.98
C ARG A 13 3.31 -6.56 -28.35
N ASP A 14 2.31 -6.63 -27.49
CA ASP A 14 0.94 -6.97 -27.90
C ASP A 14 0.39 -5.83 -28.78
N PRO A 15 0.09 -6.07 -30.07
CA PRO A 15 -0.48 -5.08 -30.97
C PRO A 15 -1.94 -4.72 -30.65
N SER A 16 -2.62 -5.48 -29.80
CA SER A 16 -3.99 -5.20 -29.35
C SER A 16 -4.08 -4.28 -28.14
N GLN A 17 -2.96 -4.03 -27.43
CA GLN A 17 -2.92 -3.11 -26.30
C GLN A 17 -2.48 -1.70 -26.76
N PRO A 18 -3.35 -0.68 -26.66
CA PRO A 18 -3.11 0.65 -27.23
C PRO A 18 -2.00 1.46 -26.54
N GLY A 19 -1.48 1.01 -25.40
CA GLY A 19 -0.41 1.69 -24.65
C GLY A 19 1.00 1.36 -25.12
N GLY A 20 1.86 2.39 -25.21
CA GLY A 20 3.31 2.24 -25.42
C GLY A 20 4.02 1.58 -24.22
N LEU A 21 5.32 1.24 -24.37
CA LEU A 21 6.10 0.52 -23.34
C LEU A 21 6.04 1.19 -21.96
N ALA A 22 6.16 2.51 -21.89
CA ALA A 22 6.11 3.25 -20.63
C ALA A 22 4.78 3.02 -19.89
N ALA A 23 3.65 3.09 -20.60
CA ALA A 23 2.34 2.87 -20.01
C ALA A 23 2.16 1.43 -19.49
N ARG A 24 2.81 0.45 -20.12
CA ARG A 24 2.78 -0.95 -19.67
C ARG A 24 3.64 -1.18 -18.43
N ILE A 25 4.79 -0.52 -18.35
CA ILE A 25 5.62 -0.51 -17.13
C ILE A 25 4.83 0.10 -15.98
N ASP A 26 4.16 1.24 -16.20
CA ASP A 26 3.35 1.90 -15.17
C ASP A 26 2.17 1.02 -14.74
N ALA A 27 1.53 0.31 -15.66
CA ALA A 27 0.47 -0.66 -15.34
C ALA A 27 0.99 -1.83 -14.51
N GLN A 28 2.13 -2.43 -14.89
CA GLN A 28 2.74 -3.51 -14.10
C GLN A 28 3.20 -3.06 -12.72
N LEU A 29 3.77 -1.85 -12.62
CA LEU A 29 4.14 -1.26 -11.32
C LEU A 29 2.91 -1.05 -10.45
N ARG A 30 1.82 -0.56 -11.02
CA ARG A 30 0.54 -0.42 -10.32
C ARG A 30 0.03 -1.76 -9.79
N GLU A 31 -0.07 -2.78 -10.64
CA GLU A 31 -0.54 -4.11 -10.24
C GLU A 31 0.31 -4.69 -9.08
N ARG A 32 1.64 -4.59 -9.19
CA ARG A 32 2.55 -5.07 -8.14
C ARG A 32 2.41 -4.27 -6.84
N LEU A 33 2.19 -2.96 -6.93
CA LEU A 33 1.95 -2.11 -5.76
C LEU A 33 0.63 -2.46 -5.08
N GLU A 34 -0.45 -2.63 -5.86
CA GLU A 34 -1.76 -3.05 -5.36
C GLU A 34 -1.64 -4.38 -4.61
N GLU A 35 -1.06 -5.42 -5.23
CA GLU A 35 -0.83 -6.72 -4.58
C GLU A 35 0.00 -6.61 -3.29
N ALA A 36 1.09 -5.84 -3.31
CA ALA A 36 1.97 -5.70 -2.15
C ALA A 36 1.30 -4.96 -0.99
N VAL A 37 0.54 -3.91 -1.29
CA VAL A 37 -0.20 -3.11 -0.30
C VAL A 37 -1.35 -3.92 0.28
N ASP A 38 -2.07 -4.66 -0.56
CA ASP A 38 -3.14 -5.56 -0.14
C ASP A 38 -2.61 -6.61 0.84
N PHE A 39 -1.48 -7.25 0.50
CA PHE A 39 -0.85 -8.24 1.36
C PHE A 39 -0.49 -7.68 2.74
N VAL A 40 0.16 -6.51 2.79
CA VAL A 40 0.56 -5.85 4.04
C VAL A 40 -0.68 -5.49 4.87
N CYS A 41 -1.69 -4.88 4.25
CA CYS A 41 -2.86 -4.39 4.98
C CYS A 41 -3.78 -5.54 5.44
N LEU A 42 -3.88 -6.63 4.68
CA LEU A 42 -4.61 -7.83 5.09
C LEU A 42 -3.92 -8.54 6.26
N ASP A 43 -2.59 -8.75 6.19
CA ASP A 43 -1.86 -9.40 7.29
C ASP A 43 -2.04 -8.60 8.58
N VAL A 44 -1.83 -7.28 8.52
CA VAL A 44 -2.03 -6.38 9.66
C VAL A 44 -3.46 -6.45 10.22
N LEU A 45 -4.49 -6.46 9.36
CA LEU A 45 -5.88 -6.58 9.79
C LEU A 45 -6.14 -7.91 10.50
N VAL A 46 -5.61 -9.02 9.96
CA VAL A 46 -5.72 -10.35 10.55
C VAL A 46 -5.02 -10.40 11.91
N GLN A 47 -3.79 -9.91 12.02
CA GLN A 47 -3.06 -9.91 13.29
C GLN A 47 -3.78 -9.07 14.35
N ARG A 48 -4.29 -7.90 13.98
CA ARG A 48 -5.05 -7.05 14.90
C ARG A 48 -6.31 -7.72 15.41
N ARG A 49 -7.09 -8.37 14.53
CA ARG A 49 -8.31 -9.08 14.94
C ARG A 49 -7.99 -10.27 15.83
N ARG A 50 -6.91 -11.01 15.52
CA ARG A 50 -6.40 -12.10 16.36
C ARG A 50 -6.03 -11.62 17.75
N ALA A 51 -5.31 -10.50 17.87
CA ALA A 51 -4.95 -9.90 19.16
C ALA A 51 -6.17 -9.48 20.00
N LEU A 52 -7.28 -9.13 19.34
CA LEU A 52 -8.55 -8.77 19.97
C LEU A 52 -9.51 -9.97 20.15
N ALA A 53 -9.07 -11.20 19.87
CA ALA A 53 -9.91 -12.41 19.87
C ALA A 53 -11.19 -12.27 19.02
N LEU A 54 -11.12 -11.49 17.94
CA LEU A 54 -12.19 -11.33 16.95
C LEU A 54 -12.08 -12.39 15.85
N PRO A 55 -13.18 -12.72 15.17
CA PRO A 55 -13.12 -13.60 14.00
C PRO A 55 -12.27 -12.97 12.88
N PRO A 56 -11.71 -13.79 11.97
CA PRO A 56 -11.02 -13.32 10.77
C PRO A 56 -11.88 -12.35 9.95
N PRO A 57 -11.27 -11.44 9.17
CA PRO A 57 -12.01 -10.55 8.30
C PRO A 57 -12.78 -11.34 7.23
N SER A 58 -13.99 -10.90 6.91
CA SER A 58 -14.83 -11.48 5.86
C SER A 58 -14.91 -10.53 4.66
N ALA A 59 -14.73 -11.06 3.44
CA ALA A 59 -14.89 -10.29 2.21
C ALA A 59 -16.34 -9.80 1.99
N ASP A 60 -17.31 -10.52 2.56
CA ASP A 60 -18.73 -10.18 2.47
C ASP A 60 -19.16 -9.15 3.52
N SER A 61 -18.27 -8.78 4.44
CA SER A 61 -18.53 -7.77 5.48
C SER A 61 -18.16 -6.37 4.95
N PRO A 62 -19.14 -5.46 4.74
CA PRO A 62 -18.85 -4.10 4.29
C PRO A 62 -17.94 -3.36 5.28
N ARG A 63 -18.11 -3.63 6.58
CA ARG A 63 -17.28 -3.05 7.65
C ARG A 63 -15.82 -3.48 7.55
N ASP A 64 -15.56 -4.76 7.28
CA ASP A 64 -14.19 -5.27 7.15
C ASP A 64 -13.53 -4.72 5.88
N ARG A 65 -14.31 -4.58 4.79
CA ARG A 65 -13.86 -3.91 3.57
C ARG A 65 -13.50 -2.45 3.80
N GLU A 66 -14.35 -1.70 4.51
CA GLU A 66 -14.06 -0.30 4.87
C GLU A 66 -12.82 -0.17 5.76
N GLU A 67 -12.64 -1.07 6.72
CA GLU A 67 -11.46 -1.10 7.59
C GLU A 67 -10.20 -1.40 6.80
N PHE A 68 -10.25 -2.36 5.88
CA PHE A 68 -9.16 -2.69 4.97
C PHE A 68 -8.77 -1.48 4.10
N LEU A 69 -9.73 -0.85 3.40
CA LEU A 69 -9.47 0.31 2.55
C LEU A 69 -8.94 1.51 3.33
N ARG A 70 -9.36 1.68 4.60
CA ARG A 70 -8.79 2.70 5.47
C ARG A 70 -7.33 2.41 5.81
N SER A 71 -7.00 1.15 6.10
CA SER A 71 -5.61 0.72 6.35
C SER A 71 -4.72 0.94 5.13
N VAL A 72 -5.19 0.60 3.93
CA VAL A 72 -4.51 0.86 2.65
C VAL A 72 -4.16 2.34 2.50
N ARG A 73 -5.15 3.23 2.63
CA ARG A 73 -4.93 4.69 2.58
C ARG A 73 -3.91 5.15 3.61
N THR A 74 -4.09 4.73 4.86
CA THR A 74 -3.23 5.15 5.98
C THR A 74 -1.77 4.73 5.74
N PHE A 75 -1.56 3.51 5.25
CA PHE A 75 -0.23 2.99 4.97
C PHE A 75 0.46 3.77 3.85
N LEU A 76 -0.25 3.98 2.73
CA LEU A 76 0.27 4.72 1.58
C LEU A 76 0.54 6.19 1.93
N GLU A 77 -0.37 6.88 2.61
CA GLU A 77 -0.16 8.26 3.05
C GLU A 77 1.06 8.42 3.95
N ARG A 78 1.21 7.51 4.92
CA ARG A 78 2.36 7.51 5.82
C ARG A 78 3.66 7.30 5.04
N MET A 79 3.69 6.31 4.15
CA MET A 79 4.87 6.04 3.35
C MET A 79 5.20 7.22 2.42
N LYS A 80 4.20 7.84 1.78
CA LYS A 80 4.40 9.06 1.00
C LYS A 80 5.02 10.17 1.85
N ALA A 81 4.51 10.40 3.06
CA ALA A 81 5.04 11.42 3.97
C ALA A 81 6.50 11.15 4.39
N GLU A 82 6.89 9.87 4.53
CA GLU A 82 8.26 9.45 4.81
C GLU A 82 9.20 9.63 3.59
N LEU A 83 8.68 9.49 2.36
CA LEU A 83 9.47 9.56 1.13
C LEU A 83 9.63 10.97 0.56
N LEU A 84 8.61 11.83 0.70
CA LEU A 84 8.59 13.18 0.12
C LEU A 84 9.78 14.09 0.51
N PRO A 85 10.29 14.10 1.76
CA PRO A 85 11.38 14.98 2.16
C PRO A 85 12.70 14.73 1.40
N ASP A 86 12.94 13.49 0.97
CA ASP A 86 14.19 13.07 0.32
C ASP A 86 14.18 13.31 -1.19
N LEU A 87 13.05 13.78 -1.76
CA LEU A 87 12.92 13.97 -3.19
C LEU A 87 13.57 15.26 -3.68
N GLY A 88 14.32 15.14 -4.78
CA GLY A 88 14.71 16.29 -5.60
C GLY A 88 13.52 16.99 -6.25
N ALA A 89 13.75 18.19 -6.79
CA ALA A 89 12.69 19.04 -7.33
C ALA A 89 11.90 18.41 -8.49
N GLU A 90 12.57 17.69 -9.40
CA GLU A 90 11.91 17.07 -10.56
C GLU A 90 10.98 15.90 -10.15
N PRO A 91 11.44 14.87 -9.39
CA PRO A 91 10.53 13.83 -8.88
C PRO A 91 9.36 14.40 -8.07
N ARG A 92 9.60 15.45 -7.27
CA ARG A 92 8.56 16.11 -6.48
C ARG A 92 7.48 16.75 -7.35
N ALA A 93 7.86 17.35 -8.48
CA ALA A 93 6.90 17.89 -9.44
C ALA A 93 6.05 16.78 -10.10
N LYS A 94 6.65 15.63 -10.41
CA LYS A 94 5.92 14.46 -10.94
C LYS A 94 4.92 13.91 -9.90
N VAL A 95 5.31 13.86 -8.63
CA VAL A 95 4.40 13.48 -7.53
C VAL A 95 3.23 14.46 -7.43
N ALA A 96 3.50 15.77 -7.44
CA ALA A 96 2.44 16.79 -7.40
C ALA A 96 1.48 16.68 -8.60
N ALA A 97 1.99 16.36 -9.79
CA ALA A 97 1.15 16.11 -10.96
C ALA A 97 0.26 14.86 -10.80
N ALA A 98 0.79 13.78 -10.21
CA ALA A 98 0.00 12.60 -9.88
C ALA A 98 -1.09 12.91 -8.83
N GLU A 99 -0.78 13.71 -7.81
CA GLU A 99 -1.75 14.17 -6.81
C GLU A 99 -2.88 15.02 -7.41
N ALA A 100 -2.59 15.79 -8.47
CA ALA A 100 -3.57 16.63 -9.16
C ALA A 100 -4.44 15.87 -10.18
N THR A 101 -4.22 14.56 -10.38
CA THR A 101 -4.97 13.78 -11.38
C THR A 101 -6.44 13.63 -10.96
N PRO A 102 -7.43 14.02 -11.79
CA PRO A 102 -8.84 13.89 -11.43
C PRO A 102 -9.24 12.42 -11.29
N GLY A 103 -10.16 12.12 -10.35
CA GLY A 103 -10.71 10.76 -10.19
C GLY A 103 -10.89 10.34 -8.74
N ASP A 104 -10.85 9.04 -8.53
CA ASP A 104 -10.91 8.38 -7.22
C ASP A 104 -9.64 8.68 -6.38
N GLU A 105 -9.81 8.83 -5.07
CA GLU A 105 -8.73 9.19 -4.15
C GLU A 105 -7.73 8.04 -3.94
N ASP A 106 -8.21 6.80 -3.84
CA ASP A 106 -7.37 5.63 -3.66
C ASP A 106 -6.55 5.38 -4.94
N ALA A 107 -7.19 5.52 -6.10
CA ALA A 107 -6.52 5.42 -7.41
C ALA A 107 -5.44 6.50 -7.61
N ARG A 108 -5.71 7.74 -7.16
CA ARG A 108 -4.72 8.84 -7.14
C ARG A 108 -3.52 8.49 -6.26
N LEU A 109 -3.78 8.04 -5.03
CA LEU A 109 -2.73 7.73 -4.07
C LEU A 109 -1.84 6.59 -4.57
N LEU A 110 -2.43 5.54 -5.15
CA LEU A 110 -1.67 4.51 -5.86
C LEU A 110 -0.86 5.08 -7.04
N GLY A 111 -1.43 6.01 -7.80
CA GLY A 111 -0.72 6.72 -8.87
C GLY A 111 0.52 7.47 -8.38
N VAL A 112 0.45 8.10 -7.20
CA VAL A 112 1.62 8.72 -6.55
C VAL A 112 2.70 7.67 -6.24
N HIS A 113 2.31 6.52 -5.71
CA HIS A 113 3.25 5.44 -5.41
C HIS A 113 3.88 4.80 -6.65
N VAL A 114 3.16 4.75 -7.78
CA VAL A 114 3.75 4.36 -9.07
C VAL A 114 4.84 5.34 -9.49
N VAL A 115 4.61 6.65 -9.36
CA VAL A 115 5.64 7.66 -9.65
C VAL A 115 6.83 7.51 -8.70
N LEU A 116 6.59 7.35 -7.40
CA LEU A 116 7.66 7.15 -6.42
C LEU A 116 8.48 5.89 -6.73
N ALA A 117 7.83 4.77 -7.07
CA ALA A 117 8.49 3.52 -7.45
C ALA A 117 9.32 3.64 -8.72
N ARG A 118 8.96 4.57 -9.63
CA ARG A 118 9.68 4.83 -10.87
C ARG A 118 10.88 5.75 -10.67
N GLU A 119 10.75 6.74 -9.80
CA GLU A 119 11.77 7.77 -9.60
C GLU A 119 12.79 7.40 -8.52
N LEU A 120 12.43 6.56 -7.56
CA LEU A 120 13.31 6.14 -6.46
C LEU A 120 13.86 4.72 -6.70
N PRO A 121 15.18 4.55 -6.85
CA PRO A 121 15.79 3.24 -7.09
C PRO A 121 15.69 2.30 -5.87
N ASP A 122 15.59 2.87 -4.67
CA ASP A 122 15.48 2.17 -3.39
C ASP A 122 14.04 2.10 -2.87
N TYR A 123 13.04 2.45 -3.70
CA TYR A 123 11.62 2.47 -3.31
C TYR A 123 11.18 1.19 -2.62
N TRP A 124 11.44 0.03 -3.22
CA TRP A 124 11.01 -1.25 -2.68
C TRP A 124 11.68 -1.60 -1.35
N GLN A 125 12.95 -1.20 -1.15
CA GLN A 125 13.61 -1.37 0.13
C GLN A 125 12.98 -0.49 1.22
N ARG A 126 12.62 0.75 0.87
CA ARG A 126 11.89 1.65 1.78
C ARG A 126 10.47 1.15 2.04
N PHE A 127 9.82 0.55 1.04
CA PHE A 127 8.52 -0.10 1.18
C PHE A 127 8.57 -1.24 2.21
N GLU A 128 9.56 -2.12 2.09
CA GLU A 128 9.79 -3.23 3.01
C GLU A 128 10.09 -2.74 4.44
N THR A 129 10.82 -1.63 4.56
CA THR A 129 11.05 -1.00 5.87
C THR A 129 9.77 -0.41 6.45
N GLY A 130 9.00 0.31 5.63
CA GLY A 130 7.73 0.92 5.99
C GLY A 130 6.69 -0.09 6.46
N ARG A 131 6.54 -1.25 5.79
CA ARG A 131 5.60 -2.30 6.24
C ARG A 131 5.94 -2.84 7.64
N ILE A 132 7.23 -3.01 7.96
CA ILE A 132 7.66 -3.47 9.29
C ILE A 132 7.31 -2.42 10.35
N VAL A 133 7.57 -1.15 10.06
CA VAL A 133 7.24 -0.05 10.98
C VAL A 133 5.73 0.08 11.18
N TYR A 134 4.96 -0.03 10.09
CA TYR A 134 3.50 0.05 10.11
C TYR A 134 2.87 -1.07 10.94
N ALA A 135 3.31 -2.32 10.76
CA ALA A 135 2.84 -3.46 11.54
C ALA A 135 3.11 -3.28 13.04
N LYS A 136 4.33 -2.87 13.42
CA LYS A 136 4.72 -2.61 14.82
C LYS A 136 3.89 -1.52 15.50
N HIS A 137 3.55 -0.46 14.76
CA HIS A 137 2.76 0.65 15.31
C HIS A 137 1.36 0.18 15.75
N LEU A 138 0.78 -0.81 15.07
CA LEU A 138 -0.54 -1.35 15.39
C LEU A 138 -0.53 -2.37 16.52
N GLU A 139 0.56 -3.12 16.69
CA GLU A 139 0.77 -3.97 17.88
C GLU A 139 0.86 -3.09 19.15
N SER A 140 1.65 -2.02 19.10
CA SER A 140 1.83 -1.09 20.24
C SER A 140 0.59 -0.24 20.54
N GLY A 141 -0.23 0.06 19.53
CA GLY A 141 -1.52 0.75 19.68
C GLY A 141 -2.57 -0.03 20.47
N GLY A 142 -2.38 -1.34 20.67
CA GLY A 142 -3.24 -2.19 21.51
C GLY A 142 -3.03 -1.97 23.02
N GLU A 143 -1.81 -1.65 23.46
CA GLU A 143 -1.50 -1.47 24.88
C GLU A 143 -1.95 -0.10 25.43
N SER A 144 -1.88 0.94 24.60
CA SER A 144 -2.21 2.31 25.00
C SER A 144 -3.71 2.54 25.27
N ARG A 145 -4.62 1.78 24.64
CA ARG A 145 -6.05 1.79 25.01
C ARG A 145 -6.38 0.93 26.23
N GLY A 146 -5.61 -0.13 26.50
CA GLY A 146 -5.83 -1.02 27.64
C GLY A 146 -5.37 -0.43 28.99
N LEU A 147 -4.35 0.43 28.98
CA LEU A 147 -3.83 1.10 30.18
C LEU A 147 -4.72 2.28 30.62
N LEU A 148 -5.28 3.05 29.68
CA LEU A 148 -6.20 4.15 30.02
C LEU A 148 -7.56 3.65 30.51
N GLY A 149 -8.04 2.48 30.05
CA GLY A 149 -9.26 1.87 30.57
C GLY A 149 -9.17 1.40 32.02
N ARG A 150 -7.96 1.09 32.53
CA ARG A 150 -7.75 0.68 33.94
C ARG A 150 -7.59 1.85 34.90
N LEU A 151 -7.27 3.04 34.41
CA LEU A 151 -7.09 4.23 35.25
C LEU A 151 -8.37 5.06 35.42
N PHE A 152 -9.39 4.87 34.58
CA PHE A 152 -10.65 5.62 34.65
C PHE A 152 -11.91 4.75 34.88
N GLY A 153 -11.75 3.44 35.14
CA GLY A 153 -12.86 2.50 35.35
C GLY A 153 -13.13 2.16 36.81
N ARG A 154 -13.50 3.14 37.64
CA ARG A 154 -14.23 2.88 38.90
C ARG A 154 -15.12 4.07 39.24
N GLY A 155 -16.41 3.88 39.01
CA GLY A 155 -17.51 4.78 39.37
C GLY A 155 -18.81 4.08 39.07
#